data_AF-A0A1W0WZ04-F1
#
_entry.id   AF-A0A1W0WZ04-F1
#
_cell.length_a   1.000
_cell.length_b   1.000
_cell.length_c   1.000
_cell.angle_alpha   90.00
_cell.angle_beta   90.00
_cell.angle_gamma   90.00
#
_symmetry.space_group_name_H-M   'P 1'
#
loop_
_entity.id
_entity.type
_entity.pdbx_description
1 polymer ?
#
loop_
_entity_poly.entity_id
_entity_poly.type
_entity_poly.pdbx_seq_one_letter_code
_entity_poly.pdbx_strand_id
1 'polypeptide(L)'
;MEVTLTCQSKGTKYNLVQSVDVVQPDRQLADRLKLTRNEKIVVAAFAASESRGDQPKASCGLCLFTMPDVKDAFERNAQMCFSANRPNRGLGFIAGANLACPKVTYLN
;
A
#
# COMPACT_ATOMS: atom_id res chain seq x y z
N MET A 1 -9.44 -7.00 0.66
CA MET A 1 -8.81 -5.86 1.37
C MET A 1 -7.92 -5.15 0.37
N GLU A 2 -7.70 -3.86 0.53
CA GLU A 2 -6.69 -3.13 -0.24
C GLU A 2 -5.69 -2.45 0.68
N VAL A 3 -4.55 -2.06 0.12
CA VAL A 3 -3.58 -1.16 0.75
C VAL A 3 -3.22 -0.09 -0.27
N THR A 4 -3.17 1.17 0.17
CA THR A 4 -2.70 2.27 -0.67
C THR A 4 -1.20 2.43 -0.47
N LEU A 5 -0.42 2.28 -1.55
CA LEU A 5 0.98 2.64 -1.55
C LEU A 5 1.13 4.16 -1.66
N THR A 6 1.82 4.78 -0.72
CA THR A 6 1.98 6.24 -0.68
C THR A 6 3.43 6.65 -0.81
N CYS A 7 3.71 7.54 -1.75
CA CYS A 7 5.04 8.13 -1.97
C CYS A 7 5.00 9.59 -1.52
N GLN A 8 5.94 10.02 -0.66
CA GLN A 8 6.01 11.39 -0.16
C GLN A 8 7.45 11.84 -0.02
N SER A 9 7.75 13.08 -0.40
CA SER A 9 9.05 13.70 -0.18
C SER A 9 8.89 15.20 0.05
N LYS A 10 9.61 15.74 1.06
CA LYS A 10 9.62 17.17 1.40
C LYS A 10 8.21 17.80 1.49
N GLY A 11 7.25 17.07 2.06
CA GLY A 11 5.86 17.52 2.19
C GLY A 11 4.98 17.34 0.94
N THR A 12 5.54 17.00 -0.22
CA THR A 12 4.78 16.69 -1.44
C THR A 12 4.35 15.23 -1.45
N LYS A 13 3.05 14.98 -1.63
CA LYS A 13 2.48 13.65 -1.83
C LYS A 13 2.44 13.35 -3.33
N TYR A 14 3.03 12.22 -3.72
CA TYR A 14 2.95 11.68 -5.08
C TYR A 14 1.99 10.49 -5.05
N ASN A 15 0.79 10.71 -5.59
CA ASN A 15 -0.38 9.86 -5.38
C ASN A 15 -0.93 9.25 -6.67
N LEU A 16 -0.39 9.61 -7.84
CA LEU A 16 -0.80 9.08 -9.12
C LEU A 16 0.29 8.17 -9.67
N VAL A 17 0.08 6.86 -9.63
CA VAL A 17 1.06 5.90 -10.17
C VAL A 17 1.20 6.09 -11.68
N GLN A 18 2.44 6.12 -12.17
CA GLN A 18 2.77 6.31 -13.59
C GLN A 18 3.43 5.07 -14.19
N SER A 19 4.24 4.37 -13.40
CA SER A 19 4.81 3.07 -13.75
C SER A 19 5.08 2.25 -12.50
N VAL A 20 5.11 0.92 -12.67
CA VAL A 20 5.38 -0.04 -11.60
C VAL A 20 6.19 -1.19 -12.17
N ASP A 21 7.28 -1.53 -11.49
CA ASP A 21 8.07 -2.71 -11.76
C ASP A 21 8.26 -3.51 -10.47
N VAL A 22 8.33 -4.84 -10.63
CA VAL A 22 8.65 -5.75 -9.52
C VAL A 22 9.99 -6.39 -9.81
N VAL A 23 10.99 -6.02 -9.03
CA VAL A 23 12.39 -6.40 -9.29
C VAL A 23 12.99 -7.11 -8.09
N GLN A 24 14.00 -7.92 -8.34
CA GLN A 24 14.86 -8.43 -7.29
C GLN A 24 15.99 -7.41 -7.06
N PRO A 25 16.15 -6.84 -5.86
CA PRO A 25 17.27 -5.94 -5.57
C PRO A 25 18.59 -6.71 -5.62
N ASP A 26 19.67 -5.99 -5.91
CA ASP A 26 21.01 -6.52 -5.70
C ASP A 26 21.30 -6.73 -4.21
N ARG A 27 22.44 -7.35 -3.90
CA ARG A 27 22.81 -7.65 -2.52
C ARG A 27 22.92 -6.39 -1.66
N GLN A 28 23.51 -5.32 -2.20
CA GLN A 28 23.75 -4.10 -1.45
C GLN A 28 22.43 -3.41 -1.07
N LEU A 29 21.49 -3.31 -2.00
CA LEU A 29 20.18 -2.73 -1.77
C LEU A 29 19.33 -3.63 -0.86
N ALA A 30 19.37 -4.95 -1.04
CA ALA A 30 18.70 -5.90 -0.16
C ALA A 30 19.16 -5.76 1.29
N ASP A 31 20.48 -5.68 1.52
CA ASP A 31 21.05 -5.52 2.86
C ASP A 31 20.61 -4.19 3.51
N ARG A 32 20.57 -3.08 2.75
CA ARG A 32 20.10 -1.77 3.25
C ARG A 32 18.60 -1.77 3.58
N LEU A 33 17.81 -2.50 2.80
CA LEU A 33 16.38 -2.67 3.02
C LEU A 33 16.05 -3.77 4.04
N LYS A 34 17.08 -4.43 4.61
CA LYS A 34 16.95 -5.55 5.58
C LYS A 34 16.11 -6.71 5.03
N LEU A 35 16.26 -6.99 3.73
CA LEU A 35 15.58 -8.06 3.05
C LEU A 35 16.37 -9.36 3.15
N THR A 36 15.65 -10.46 3.20
CA THR A 36 16.21 -11.80 3.05
C THR A 36 16.53 -12.06 1.58
N ARG A 37 17.45 -13.00 1.30
CA ARG A 37 17.77 -13.37 -0.09
C ARG A 37 16.51 -13.90 -0.77
N ASN A 38 16.23 -13.34 -1.95
CA ASN A 38 15.12 -13.65 -2.86
C ASN A 38 13.83 -12.81 -2.68
N GLU A 39 13.78 -11.89 -1.72
CA GLU A 39 12.64 -10.97 -1.63
C GLU A 39 12.69 -9.94 -2.76
N LYS A 40 11.60 -9.86 -3.51
CA LYS A 40 11.40 -8.80 -4.52
C LYS A 40 10.97 -7.50 -3.83
N ILE A 41 11.15 -6.40 -4.53
CA ILE A 41 10.63 -5.09 -4.17
C ILE A 41 9.77 -4.54 -5.29
N VAL A 42 8.81 -3.68 -4.93
CA VAL A 42 8.06 -2.88 -5.88
C VAL A 42 8.80 -1.56 -6.04
N VAL A 43 9.12 -1.22 -7.29
CA VAL A 43 9.63 0.09 -7.69
C VAL A 43 8.50 0.77 -8.42
N ALA A 44 8.08 1.96 -7.99
CA ALA A 44 6.99 2.66 -8.66
C ALA A 44 7.28 4.16 -8.79
N ALA A 45 7.06 4.67 -10.00
CA ALA A 45 7.08 6.09 -10.28
C ALA A 45 5.68 6.66 -10.04
N PHE A 46 5.62 7.81 -9.36
CA PHE A 46 4.39 8.52 -9.07
C PHE A 46 4.51 9.97 -9.54
N ALA A 47 3.39 10.55 -9.98
CA ALA A 47 3.21 11.98 -10.11
C ALA A 47 2.40 12.52 -8.94
N ALA A 48 2.58 13.80 -8.62
CA ALA A 48 1.64 14.52 -7.76
C ALA A 48 0.38 14.86 -8.58
N SER A 49 -0.80 14.83 -7.96
CA SER A 49 -2.01 15.31 -8.64
C SER A 49 -2.09 16.84 -8.67
N GLU A 50 -2.69 17.40 -9.73
CA GLU A 50 -2.98 18.84 -9.85
C GLU A 50 -3.92 19.32 -8.74
N SER A 51 -4.94 18.50 -8.43
CA SER A 51 -5.92 18.73 -7.36
C SER A 51 -6.51 17.40 -6.87
N ARG A 52 -7.82 17.33 -6.55
CA ARG A 52 -8.56 16.08 -6.24
C ARG A 52 -8.94 15.32 -7.51
N GLY A 53 -8.05 15.25 -8.49
CA GLY A 53 -8.26 14.61 -9.78
C GLY A 53 -7.14 13.63 -10.14
N ASP A 54 -7.29 13.02 -11.29
CA ASP A 54 -6.36 12.06 -11.90
C ASP A 54 -5.33 12.71 -12.84
N GLN A 55 -5.36 14.05 -12.98
CA GLN A 55 -4.39 14.79 -13.77
C GLN A 55 -3.02 14.88 -13.07
N PRO A 56 -1.95 14.36 -13.70
CA PRO A 56 -0.61 14.40 -13.14
C PRO A 56 0.08 15.76 -13.36
N LYS A 57 0.76 16.24 -12.32
CA LYS A 57 1.77 17.30 -12.41
C LYS A 57 3.03 16.78 -13.07
N ALA A 58 3.85 17.70 -13.56
CA ALA A 58 5.22 17.39 -14.01
C ALA A 58 6.13 16.88 -12.87
N SER A 59 5.78 17.15 -11.60
CA SER A 59 6.57 16.67 -10.47
C SER A 59 6.34 15.18 -10.22
N CYS A 60 7.43 14.42 -10.21
CA CYS A 60 7.42 12.98 -9.97
C CYS A 60 8.30 12.56 -8.78
N GLY A 61 8.04 11.35 -8.28
CA GLY A 61 8.83 10.69 -7.25
C GLY A 61 8.94 9.21 -7.56
N LEU A 62 10.12 8.64 -7.32
CA LEU A 62 10.37 7.20 -7.41
C LEU A 62 10.42 6.63 -5.99
N CYS A 63 9.56 5.67 -5.71
CA CYS A 63 9.48 5.03 -4.40
C CYS A 63 9.69 3.52 -4.50
N LEU A 64 10.28 2.96 -3.45
CA LEU A 64 10.53 1.54 -3.27
C LEU A 64 9.64 1.04 -2.14
N PHE A 65 8.98 -0.09 -2.34
CA PHE A 65 8.18 -0.76 -1.33
C PHE A 65 8.68 -2.19 -1.18
N THR A 66 8.97 -2.59 0.06
CA THR A 66 9.37 -3.96 0.34
C THR A 66 8.13 -4.85 0.43
N MET A 67 8.23 -6.10 -0.03
CA MET A 67 7.12 -7.04 0.11
C MET A 67 6.75 -7.31 1.58
N PRO A 68 7.70 -7.38 2.54
CA PRO A 68 7.39 -7.39 3.98
C PRO A 68 6.51 -6.21 4.42
N ASP A 69 6.86 -4.97 4.06
CA ASP A 69 6.07 -3.79 4.47
C ASP A 69 4.66 -3.81 3.88
N VAL A 70 4.52 -4.27 2.63
CA VAL A 70 3.22 -4.43 1.96
C VAL A 70 2.38 -5.49 2.67
N LYS A 71 2.97 -6.65 2.99
CA LYS A 71 2.32 -7.72 3.74
C LYS A 71 1.86 -7.22 5.11
N ASP A 72 2.72 -6.54 5.85
CA ASP A 72 2.39 -5.98 7.16
C ASP A 72 1.24 -4.98 7.09
N ALA A 73 1.14 -4.20 5.99
CA ALA A 73 0.02 -3.30 5.79
C ALA A 73 -1.31 -4.05 5.61
N PHE A 74 -1.31 -5.18 4.89
CA PHE A 74 -2.48 -6.05 4.77
C PHE A 74 -2.85 -6.68 6.12
N GLU A 75 -1.86 -7.18 6.86
CA GLU A 75 -2.09 -7.79 8.19
C GLU A 75 -2.66 -6.78 9.19
N ARG A 76 -2.10 -5.57 9.25
CA ARG A 76 -2.67 -4.47 10.07
C ARG A 76 -4.09 -4.13 9.66
N ASN A 77 -4.38 -4.08 8.35
CA ASN A 77 -5.74 -3.83 7.87
C ASN A 77 -6.73 -4.92 8.29
N ALA A 78 -6.29 -6.19 8.28
CA ALA A 78 -7.10 -7.31 8.78
C ALA A 78 -7.31 -7.21 10.28
N GLN A 79 -6.25 -7.00 11.06
CA GLN A 79 -6.31 -6.86 12.51
C GLN A 79 -7.27 -5.74 12.93
N MET A 80 -7.17 -4.54 12.33
CA MET A 80 -8.07 -3.42 12.63
C MET A 80 -9.55 -3.75 12.37
N CYS A 81 -9.84 -4.63 11.41
CA CYS A 81 -11.19 -5.04 11.08
C CYS A 81 -11.73 -6.04 12.10
N PHE A 82 -10.91 -6.99 12.55
CA PHE A 82 -11.31 -7.99 13.56
C PHE A 82 -11.32 -7.45 14.99
N SER A 83 -10.46 -6.48 15.31
CA SER A 83 -10.39 -5.87 16.66
C SER A 83 -11.48 -4.82 16.92
N ALA A 84 -12.47 -4.69 16.02
CA ALA A 84 -13.52 -3.67 16.04
C ALA A 84 -13.02 -2.20 15.99
N ASN A 85 -11.75 -1.97 15.68
CA ASN A 85 -11.20 -0.61 15.55
C ASN A 85 -11.70 0.11 14.28
N ARG A 86 -12.21 -0.64 13.29
CA ARG A 86 -12.94 -0.08 12.15
C ARG A 86 -14.23 -0.87 11.90
N PRO A 87 -15.36 -0.19 11.60
CA PRO A 87 -16.64 -0.86 11.34
C PRO A 87 -16.73 -1.46 9.92
N ASN A 88 -15.83 -1.07 9.01
CA ASN A 88 -15.96 -1.25 7.57
C ASN A 88 -14.61 -1.65 6.91
N ARG A 89 -14.65 -2.54 5.91
CA ARG A 89 -13.52 -3.05 5.10
C ARG A 89 -12.89 -2.07 4.09
N GLY A 90 -13.51 -0.92 3.82
CA GLY A 90 -13.02 0.15 2.95
C GLY A 90 -13.23 -0.05 1.44
N LEU A 91 -13.99 -1.06 1.01
CA LEU A 91 -14.09 -1.48 -0.40
C LEU A 91 -15.48 -1.27 -1.02
N GLY A 92 -16.07 -0.08 -0.82
CA GLY A 92 -17.43 0.24 -1.29
C GLY A 92 -17.64 0.05 -2.80
N PHE A 93 -16.59 0.27 -3.59
CA PHE A 93 -16.61 0.14 -5.04
C PHE A 93 -16.65 -1.32 -5.53
N ILE A 94 -16.32 -2.31 -4.68
CA ILE A 94 -16.40 -3.75 -5.02
C ILE A 94 -17.52 -4.44 -4.24
N ALA A 95 -17.60 -4.20 -2.93
CA ALA A 95 -18.46 -4.97 -2.02
C ALA A 95 -19.93 -4.50 -1.98
N GLY A 96 -20.29 -3.47 -2.76
CA GLY A 96 -21.61 -2.86 -2.71
C GLY A 96 -21.94 -2.39 -1.29
N ALA A 97 -23.13 -2.72 -0.79
CA ALA A 97 -23.60 -2.28 0.53
C ALA A 97 -23.03 -3.08 1.72
N ASN A 98 -22.47 -4.28 1.52
CA ASN A 98 -22.03 -5.12 2.64
C ASN A 98 -20.55 -4.91 2.98
N LEU A 99 -20.31 -3.82 3.71
CA LEU A 99 -18.99 -3.36 4.07
C LEU A 99 -18.53 -3.78 5.48
N ALA A 100 -19.43 -4.36 6.28
CA ALA A 100 -19.19 -4.65 7.68
C ALA A 100 -18.00 -5.59 7.88
N CYS A 101 -17.15 -5.30 8.86
CA CYS A 101 -16.12 -6.23 9.30
C CYS A 101 -16.75 -7.54 9.85
N PRO A 102 -16.10 -8.71 9.66
CA PRO A 102 -16.62 -9.96 10.19
C PRO A 102 -16.63 -9.89 11.72
N LYS A 103 -17.73 -10.29 12.35
CA LYS A 103 -17.77 -10.52 13.80
C LYS A 103 -17.11 -11.87 14.07
N VAL A 104 -16.05 -11.89 14.88
CA VAL A 104 -15.48 -13.15 15.38
C VAL A 104 -16.41 -13.64 16.48
N THR A 105 -17.27 -14.61 16.17
CA THR A 105 -18.02 -15.33 17.19
C THR A 105 -17.16 -16.52 17.61
N TYR A 106 -16.68 -16.54 18.86
CA TYR A 106 -16.12 -17.76 19.41
C TYR A 106 -17.26 -18.78 19.52
N LEU A 107 -17.10 -19.94 18.88
CA LEU A 107 -18.00 -21.07 19.08
C LEU A 107 -17.77 -21.55 20.51
N ASN A 108 -18.75 -21.31 21.38
CA ASN A 108 -18.80 -21.89 22.72
C ASN A 108 -19.11 -23.37 22.65
#